data_AF-A0A960ZMD8-F1
#
_entry.id   AF-A0A960ZMD8-F1
#
_cell.length_a   1.000
_cell.length_b   1.000
_cell.length_c   1.000
_cell.angle_alpha   90.00
_cell.angle_beta   90.00
_cell.angle_gamma   90.00
#
_symmetry.space_group_name_H-M   'P 1'
#
loop_
_entity.id
_entity.type
_entity.pdbx_description
1 polymer ?
#
loop_
_entity_poly.entity_id
_entity_poly.type
_entity_poly.pdbx_seq_one_letter_code
_entity_poly.pdbx_strand_id
1 'polypeptide(L)'
;NDISKLPPELLRKGRWDECWFVDLPDAKERAAIWDIVIEKFGRERTAYDTVVLARASELHTGAEIEAAFVEAMHCAFTEDREPAELDLGQVLSDSVPLATTMSESIERLRLWSQGRARHATHANPSCHGKRKLDLG
;
A
#
# COMPACT_ATOMS: atom_id res chain seq x y z
N ASN A 1 -9.03 3.39 -11.81
CA ASN A 1 -9.79 3.24 -10.56
C ASN A 1 -10.74 4.41 -10.40
N ASP A 2 -11.94 4.35 -10.99
CA ASP A 2 -12.93 5.42 -10.79
C ASP A 2 -14.33 4.81 -10.66
N ILE A 3 -14.82 4.77 -9.42
CA ILE A 3 -16.09 4.15 -9.04
C ILE A 3 -17.29 4.94 -9.60
N SER A 4 -17.07 6.22 -9.94
CA SER A 4 -18.10 7.11 -10.50
C SER A 4 -18.57 6.74 -11.91
N LYS A 5 -17.80 5.90 -12.62
CA LYS A 5 -18.13 5.42 -13.98
C LYS A 5 -18.89 4.09 -14.01
N LEU A 6 -19.15 3.47 -12.85
CA LEU A 6 -19.84 2.20 -12.79
C LEU A 6 -21.35 2.41 -13.07
N PRO A 7 -21.92 1.74 -14.09
CA PRO A 7 -23.34 1.77 -14.33
C PRO A 7 -24.11 1.39 -13.06
N PRO A 8 -25.21 2.08 -12.72
CA PRO A 8 -26.02 1.79 -11.53
C PRO A 8 -26.59 0.35 -11.53
N GLU A 9 -26.61 -0.29 -12.70
CA GLU A 9 -26.96 -1.69 -12.92
C GLU A 9 -26.05 -2.67 -12.17
N LEU A 10 -24.76 -2.34 -11.97
CA LEU A 10 -23.79 -3.16 -11.24
C LEU A 10 -23.82 -2.93 -9.71
N LEU A 11 -24.53 -1.90 -9.24
CA LEU A 11 -24.69 -1.57 -7.81
C LEU A 11 -25.90 -2.28 -7.17
N ARG A 12 -26.66 -3.08 -7.93
CA ARG A 12 -27.75 -3.91 -7.39
C ARG A 12 -27.18 -5.16 -6.69
N LYS A 13 -27.58 -5.36 -5.43
CA LYS A 13 -27.26 -6.53 -4.60
C LYS A 13 -27.43 -7.84 -5.38
N GLY A 14 -26.39 -8.67 -5.43
CA GLY A 14 -26.46 -10.06 -5.90
C GLY A 14 -25.47 -10.50 -6.97
N ARG A 15 -24.48 -9.69 -7.37
CA ARG A 15 -23.43 -10.16 -8.31
C ARG A 15 -22.01 -9.59 -8.11
N TRP A 16 -21.78 -8.77 -7.09
CA TRP A 16 -20.47 -8.31 -6.63
C TRP A 16 -20.46 -8.45 -5.11
N ASP A 17 -20.10 -9.63 -4.60
CA ASP A 17 -20.34 -9.96 -3.20
C ASP A 17 -19.42 -9.30 -2.18
N GLU A 18 -18.44 -8.48 -2.59
CA GLU A 18 -17.77 -7.57 -1.67
C GLU A 18 -16.98 -6.52 -2.47
N CYS A 19 -17.38 -5.24 -2.37
CA CYS A 19 -16.47 -4.16 -2.72
C CYS A 19 -15.42 -4.10 -1.61
N TRP A 20 -14.19 -4.52 -1.92
CA TRP A 20 -13.06 -4.45 -1.02
C TRP A 20 -12.38 -3.10 -1.20
N PHE A 21 -12.49 -2.24 -0.18
CA PHE A 21 -11.73 -1.00 -0.17
C PHE A 21 -10.31 -1.31 0.28
N VAL A 22 -9.35 -1.17 -0.65
CA VAL A 22 -7.91 -1.25 -0.37
C VAL A 22 -7.43 0.17 -0.11
N ASP A 23 -7.10 0.46 1.13
CA ASP A 23 -6.54 1.76 1.53
C ASP A 23 -5.04 1.81 1.22
N LEU A 24 -4.42 2.98 1.40
CA LEU A 24 -2.97 3.13 1.33
C LEU A 24 -2.29 2.25 2.40
N PRO A 25 -1.13 1.65 2.07
CA PRO A 25 -0.44 0.76 3.00
C PRO A 25 0.06 1.52 4.22
N ASP A 26 -0.07 0.92 5.41
CA ASP A 26 0.53 1.45 6.64
C ASP A 26 2.07 1.29 6.65
N ALA A 27 2.74 1.82 7.68
CA ALA A 27 4.20 1.77 7.74
C ALA A 27 4.76 0.33 7.78
N LYS A 28 4.05 -0.64 8.39
CA LYS A 28 4.49 -2.03 8.44
C LYS A 28 4.28 -2.71 7.09
N GLU A 29 3.14 -2.46 6.46
CA GLU A 29 2.83 -2.94 5.11
C GLU A 29 3.84 -2.38 4.11
N ARG A 30 4.23 -1.10 4.21
CA ARG A 30 5.29 -0.53 3.36
C ARG A 30 6.66 -1.16 3.59
N ALA A 31 7.04 -1.46 4.84
CA ALA A 31 8.29 -2.18 5.11
C ALA A 31 8.27 -3.59 4.48
N ALA A 32 7.14 -4.30 4.58
CA ALA A 32 6.97 -5.60 3.93
C ALA A 32 6.98 -5.50 2.39
N ILE A 33 6.42 -4.43 1.83
CA ILE A 33 6.51 -4.15 0.39
C ILE A 33 7.96 -3.95 -0.02
N TRP A 34 8.74 -3.16 0.73
CA TRP A 34 10.17 -2.98 0.48
C TRP A 34 10.91 -4.33 0.48
N ASP A 35 10.68 -5.18 1.48
CA ASP A 35 11.27 -6.53 1.52
C ASP A 35 10.96 -7.34 0.25
N ILE A 36 9.70 -7.34 -0.19
CA ILE A 36 9.24 -8.06 -1.39
C ILE A 36 9.92 -7.50 -2.65
N VAL A 37 10.00 -6.17 -2.76
CA VAL A 37 10.62 -5.51 -3.91
C VAL A 37 12.12 -5.82 -3.97
N ILE A 38 12.84 -5.69 -2.86
CA ILE A 38 14.28 -5.98 -2.77
C ILE A 38 14.57 -7.44 -3.19
N GLU A 39 13.80 -8.40 -2.66
CA GLU A 39 13.93 -9.80 -3.04
C GLU A 39 13.58 -10.08 -4.50
N LYS A 40 12.55 -9.41 -5.02
CA LYS A 40 12.13 -9.55 -6.42
C LYS A 40 13.27 -9.21 -7.38
N PHE A 41 14.10 -8.25 -7.02
CA PHE A 41 15.30 -7.89 -7.79
C PHE A 41 16.56 -8.67 -7.36
N GLY A 42 16.44 -9.68 -6.50
CA GLY A 42 17.53 -10.58 -6.13
C GLY A 42 18.54 -9.98 -5.16
N ARG A 43 18.15 -8.99 -4.35
CA ARG A 43 18.98 -8.41 -3.30
C ARG A 43 18.60 -8.98 -1.94
N GLU A 44 19.53 -8.95 -0.99
CA GLU A 44 19.25 -9.38 0.37
C GLU A 44 18.47 -8.32 1.14
N ARG A 45 17.41 -8.73 1.85
CA ARG A 45 16.61 -7.82 2.69
C ARG A 45 17.44 -7.09 3.73
N THR A 46 18.46 -7.75 4.27
CA THR A 46 19.38 -7.19 5.28
C THR A 46 20.33 -6.13 4.74
N ALA A 47 20.40 -5.94 3.42
CA ALA A 47 21.22 -4.90 2.82
C ALA A 47 20.61 -3.49 2.95
N TYR A 48 19.32 -3.41 3.31
CA TYR A 48 18.58 -2.14 3.41
C TYR A 48 17.79 -2.08 4.71
N ASP A 49 17.71 -0.91 5.33
CA ASP A 49 16.80 -0.63 6.44
C ASP A 49 15.40 -0.31 5.89
N THR A 50 14.59 -1.37 5.76
CA THR A 50 13.20 -1.25 5.28
C THR A 50 12.31 -0.45 6.22
N VAL A 51 12.68 -0.27 7.49
CA VAL A 51 11.94 0.56 8.45
C VAL A 51 12.19 2.04 8.14
N VAL A 52 13.42 2.42 7.82
CA VAL A 52 13.75 3.79 7.37
C VAL A 52 13.09 4.08 6.03
N LEU A 53 13.19 3.17 5.07
CA LEU A 53 12.58 3.33 3.74
C LEU A 53 11.05 3.43 3.82
N ALA A 54 10.39 2.69 4.71
CA ALA A 54 8.94 2.77 4.92
C ALA A 54 8.48 4.12 5.49
N ARG A 55 9.34 4.80 6.25
CA ARG A 55 9.08 6.18 6.73
C ARG A 55 9.28 7.19 5.60
N ALA A 56 10.32 7.02 4.79
CA ALA A 56 10.58 7.88 3.64
C ALA A 56 9.50 7.75 2.55
N SER A 57 8.90 6.56 2.39
CA SER A 57 7.83 6.31 1.42
C SER A 57 6.42 6.54 1.98
N GLU A 58 6.25 7.48 2.92
CA GLU A 58 4.91 7.82 3.44
C GLU A 58 3.96 8.19 2.30
N LEU A 59 2.71 7.71 2.38
CA LEU A 59 1.65 7.88 1.37
C LEU A 59 1.92 7.24 -0.01
N HIS A 60 3.07 6.58 -0.21
CA HIS A 60 3.33 5.86 -1.45
C HIS A 60 2.56 4.54 -1.49
N THR A 61 2.05 4.22 -2.66
CA THR A 61 1.48 2.91 -2.99
C THR A 61 2.59 1.88 -3.23
N GLY A 62 2.24 0.60 -3.20
CA GLY A 62 3.22 -0.46 -3.49
C GLY A 62 3.83 -0.36 -4.90
N ALA A 63 3.06 0.15 -5.88
CA ALA A 63 3.56 0.37 -7.23
C ALA A 63 4.58 1.53 -7.30
N GLU A 64 4.36 2.61 -6.52
CA GLU A 64 5.31 3.73 -6.46
C GLU A 64 6.59 3.34 -5.73
N ILE A 65 6.50 2.53 -4.67
CA ILE A 65 7.68 1.97 -3.98
C ILE A 65 8.53 1.13 -4.93
N GLU A 66 7.89 0.26 -5.72
CA GLU A 66 8.60 -0.56 -6.71
C GLU A 66 9.26 0.31 -7.79
N ALA A 67 8.54 1.30 -8.32
CA ALA A 67 9.07 2.21 -9.32
C ALA A 67 10.28 3.00 -8.80
N ALA A 68 10.21 3.50 -7.56
CA ALA A 68 11.32 4.21 -6.91
C ALA A 68 12.56 3.33 -6.76
N PHE A 69 12.38 2.05 -6.41
CA PHE A 69 13.49 1.09 -6.34
C PHE A 69 14.14 0.86 -7.71
N VAL A 70 13.33 0.69 -8.76
CA VAL A 70 13.83 0.50 -10.12
C VAL A 70 14.59 1.73 -10.61
N GLU A 71 14.07 2.94 -10.36
CA GLU A 71 14.74 4.18 -10.72
C GLU A 71 16.09 4.35 -10.00
N ALA A 72 16.14 4.08 -8.69
CA ALA A 72 17.40 4.10 -7.94
C ALA A 72 18.41 3.09 -8.48
N MET A 73 17.97 1.89 -8.85
CA MET A 73 18.80 0.88 -9.52
C MET A 73 19.37 1.39 -10.85
N HIS A 74 18.54 2.05 -11.69
CA HIS A 74 19.01 2.64 -12.94
C HIS A 74 20.08 3.71 -12.70
N CYS A 75 19.88 4.60 -11.73
CA CYS A 75 20.83 5.64 -11.36
C CYS A 75 22.14 5.08 -10.77
N ALA A 76 22.08 4.00 -10.00
CA ALA A 76 23.27 3.39 -9.43
C ALA A 76 24.09 2.62 -10.48
N PHE A 77 23.42 1.97 -11.44
CA PHE A 77 24.07 1.22 -12.50
C PHE A 77 24.77 2.08 -13.56
N THR A 78 24.41 3.36 -13.72
CA THR A 78 25.21 4.28 -14.54
C THR A 78 26.59 4.55 -13.93
N GLU A 79 26.75 4.31 -12.63
CA GLU A 79 27.98 4.46 -11.85
C GLU A 79 28.63 3.11 -11.50
N ASP A 80 28.17 1.99 -12.08
CA ASP A 80 28.65 0.62 -11.85
C ASP A 80 28.66 0.21 -10.35
N ARG A 81 27.64 0.66 -9.61
CA ARG A 81 27.44 0.36 -8.18
C ARG A 81 26.00 -0.07 -7.88
N GLU A 82 25.79 -0.69 -6.72
CA GLU A 82 24.44 -0.95 -6.20
C GLU A 82 23.80 0.33 -5.65
N PRO A 83 22.46 0.45 -5.65
CA PRO A 83 21.78 1.59 -5.07
C PRO A 83 21.97 1.60 -3.55
N ALA A 84 22.36 2.76 -3.03
CA ALA A 84 22.39 3.00 -1.60
C ALA A 84 21.02 3.53 -1.13
N GLU A 85 20.79 3.48 0.18
CA GLU A 85 19.60 4.07 0.80
C GLU A 85 19.46 5.57 0.50
N LEU A 86 20.57 6.28 0.27
CA LEU A 86 20.57 7.68 -0.10
C LEU A 86 19.98 7.91 -1.50
N ASP A 87 20.28 7.04 -2.48
CA ASP A 87 19.71 7.14 -3.83
C ASP A 87 18.20 6.90 -3.79
N LEU A 88 17.78 5.89 -3.02
CA LEU A 88 16.36 5.60 -2.78
C LEU A 88 15.66 6.80 -2.11
N GLY A 89 16.27 7.39 -1.09
CA GLY A 89 15.73 8.58 -0.42
C GLY A 89 15.61 9.79 -1.36
N GLN A 90 16.58 9.97 -2.27
CA GLN A 90 16.56 11.04 -3.25
C GLN A 90 15.41 10.84 -4.25
N VAL A 91 15.28 9.64 -4.83
CA VAL A 91 14.20 9.31 -5.76
C VAL A 91 12.83 9.48 -5.11
N LEU A 92 12.66 9.01 -3.87
CA LEU A 92 11.42 9.17 -3.12
C LEU A 92 11.09 10.66 -2.87
N SER A 93 12.10 11.48 -2.60
CA SER A 93 11.93 12.92 -2.35
C SER A 93 11.60 13.70 -3.62
N ASP A 94 12.15 13.28 -4.76
CA ASP A 94 11.90 13.89 -6.06
C ASP A 94 10.54 13.45 -6.65
N SER A 95 10.03 12.30 -6.21
CA SER A 95 8.70 11.80 -6.58
C SER A 95 7.61 12.44 -5.73
N VAL A 96 6.53 12.91 -6.36
CA VAL A 96 5.33 13.37 -5.65
C VAL A 96 4.37 12.19 -5.51
N PRO A 97 4.03 11.73 -4.29
CA PRO A 97 3.10 10.63 -4.10
C PRO A 97 1.75 10.95 -4.75
N LEU A 98 1.19 10.00 -5.49
CA LEU A 98 -0.14 10.11 -6.10
C LEU A 98 -1.21 10.41 -5.05
N ALA A 99 -1.04 9.88 -3.83
CA ALA A 99 -1.92 10.15 -2.70
C ALA A 99 -1.96 11.64 -2.28
N THR A 100 -0.87 12.38 -2.47
CA THR A 100 -0.83 13.83 -2.19
C THR A 100 -1.69 14.59 -3.17
N THR A 101 -1.57 14.27 -4.47
CA THR A 101 -2.34 14.90 -5.56
C THR A 101 -3.81 14.47 -5.56
N MET A 102 -4.10 13.25 -5.12
CA MET A 102 -5.46 12.68 -5.11
C MET A 102 -6.10 12.65 -3.71
N SER A 103 -5.52 13.34 -2.73
CA SER A 103 -5.94 13.35 -1.32
C SER A 103 -7.46 13.60 -1.15
N GLU A 104 -8.01 14.63 -1.80
CA GLU A 104 -9.46 14.92 -1.80
C GLU A 104 -10.31 13.78 -2.40
N SER A 105 -9.80 13.11 -3.43
CA SER A 105 -10.48 12.00 -4.07
C SER A 105 -10.43 10.72 -3.22
N ILE A 106 -9.31 10.48 -2.52
CA ILE A 106 -9.17 9.39 -1.56
C ILE A 106 -10.10 9.60 -0.37
N GLU A 107 -10.18 10.82 0.18
CA GLU A 107 -11.08 11.14 1.28
C GLU A 107 -12.55 10.96 0.88
N ARG A 108 -12.93 11.42 -0.32
CA ARG A 108 -14.27 11.20 -0.89
C ARG A 108 -14.59 9.72 -1.08
N LEU A 109 -13.62 8.90 -1.50
CA LEU A 109 -13.78 7.45 -1.61
C LEU A 109 -13.91 6.77 -0.24
N ARG A 110 -13.12 7.21 0.77
CA ARG A 110 -13.23 6.74 2.16
C ARG A 110 -14.60 7.07 2.76
N LEU A 111 -15.14 8.26 2.50
CA LEU A 111 -16.48 8.65 2.92
C LEU A 111 -17.57 7.82 2.21
N TRP A 112 -17.39 7.53 0.91
CA TRP A 112 -18.32 6.68 0.17
C TRP A 112 -18.30 5.22 0.62
N SER A 113 -17.15 4.69 1.03
CA SER A 113 -17.00 3.29 1.47
C SER A 113 -17.63 3.04 2.85
N GLN A 114 -17.74 4.07 3.70
CA GLN A 114 -18.44 4.01 4.98
C GLN A 114 -19.91 3.58 4.80
N GLY A 115 -20.21 2.31 5.15
CA GLY A 115 -21.54 1.72 5.05
C GLY A 115 -21.87 1.03 3.71
N ARG A 116 -20.93 1.00 2.75
CA ARG A 116 -21.14 0.37 1.42
C ARG A 116 -20.09 -0.69 1.03
N ALA A 117 -18.93 -0.73 1.69
CA ALA A 117 -17.82 -1.64 1.40
C ALA A 117 -17.19 -2.20 2.69
N ARG A 118 -16.60 -3.39 2.64
CA ARG A 118 -15.76 -3.92 3.73
C ARG A 118 -14.31 -3.50 3.48
N HIS A 119 -13.61 -3.04 4.52
CA HIS A 119 -12.17 -2.79 4.43
C HIS A 119 -11.44 -4.12 4.22
N ALA A 120 -10.50 -4.17 3.26
CA ALA A 120 -9.65 -5.33 3.05
C ALA A 120 -8.57 -5.47 4.13
N THR A 121 -8.17 -4.35 4.71
CA THR A 121 -7.14 -4.32 5.76
C THR A 121 -7.76 -4.67 7.11
N HIS A 122 -7.28 -5.75 7.73
CA HIS A 122 -7.67 -6.14 9.08
C HIS A 122 -7.16 -5.11 10.10
N ALA A 123 -7.97 -4.10 10.41
CA ALA A 123 -7.87 -3.40 11.69
C ALA A 123 -8.30 -4.40 12.77
N ASN A 124 -7.36 -5.22 13.24
CA ASN A 124 -7.57 -6.32 14.18
C ASN A 124 -8.41 -5.85 15.39
N PRO A 125 -9.73 -6.12 15.46
CA PRO A 125 -10.47 -5.90 16.68
C PRO A 125 -10.21 -7.13 17.52
N SER A 126 -9.45 -6.99 18.60
CA SER A 126 -9.24 -8.07 19.56
C SER A 126 -10.60 -8.56 20.11
N CYS A 127 -11.19 -9.55 19.44
CA CYS A 127 -12.47 -10.13 19.84
C CYS A 127 -12.20 -11.15 20.95
N HIS A 128 -12.04 -10.65 22.18
CA HIS A 128 -12.08 -11.49 23.38
C HIS A 128 -13.52 -11.95 23.63
N GLY A 129 -13.99 -12.89 22.82
CA GLY A 129 -15.27 -13.57 23.01
C GLY A 129 -15.08 -14.89 23.77
N LYS A 130 -15.10 -14.88 25.11
CA LYS A 130 -15.39 -16.10 25.88
C LYS A 130 -16.89 -16.39 25.75
N ARG A 131 -17.30 -17.14 24.73
CA ARG A 131 -18.62 -17.79 24.72
C ARG A 131 -18.48 -19.18 25.33
N LYS A 132 -18.97 -19.33 26.57
CA LYS A 132 -19.32 -20.64 27.13
C LYS A 132 -20.50 -21.18 26.32
N LEU A 133 -20.36 -22.38 25.79
CA LEU A 133 -21.47 -23.18 25.27
C LEU A 133 -21.98 -24.00 26.46
N ASP A 134 -23.12 -23.62 27.03
CA ASP A 134 -23.88 -24.50 27.90
C ASP A 134 -24.81 -25.33 27.00
N LEU A 135 -24.52 -26.62 26.89
CA LEU A 135 -25.43 -27.63 26.36
C LEU A 135 -26.13 -28.25 27.58
N GLY A 136 -27.45 -28.08 27.63
CA GLY A 136 -28.32 -28.79 28.56
C GLY A 136 -28.53 -30.25 28.18
#